data_AF-A0A0G0BG62-F1
#
_entry.id   AF-A0A0G0BG62-F1
#
_cell.length_a   1.000
_cell.length_b   1.000
_cell.length_c   1.000
_cell.angle_alpha   90.00
_cell.angle_beta   90.00
_cell.angle_gamma   90.00
#
_symmetry.space_group_name_H-M   'P 1'
#
loop_
_entity.id
_entity.type
_entity.pdbx_description
1 polymer ?
#
loop_
_entity_poly.entity_id
_entity_poly.type
_entity_poly.pdbx_seq_one_letter_code
_entity_poly.pdbx_strand_id
1 'polypeptide(L)'
;MITQIGLKSVRASEEDLNDIILTDTFRNKVEKQNWAEYTKEGVEYYYLLRDELKIDTLYESHKAKDLYQKMEESFERQLQLYLSNIRGYNEGEKYLELADFYLLMEKCYGSLEVIYDKKDFIDGAKRSYEKKMNYRKFSYFFHRKYLRWFEYFFLEKTTKYGDSFLRWGVTSLAFTLLCAIGFFVFDQIQPDMAFHTIQNGHLYDYFYFSMQNLTSLGAGDFLAKTFLAKMLVTFQVFFGYIMLGMFITLLQKKI
;
A
#
# COMPACT_ATOMS: atom_id res chain seq x y z
N MET A 1 -6.08 36.76 -3.84
CA MET A 1 -5.23 36.39 -2.69
C MET A 1 -6.02 36.28 -1.36
N ILE A 2 -7.16 36.96 -1.19
CA ILE A 2 -7.96 36.94 0.06
C ILE A 2 -8.81 35.64 0.22
N THR A 3 -9.12 34.94 -0.88
CA THR A 3 -9.94 33.70 -0.86
C THR A 3 -9.20 32.44 -0.38
N GLN A 4 -7.87 32.38 -0.41
CA GLN A 4 -7.12 31.20 0.07
C GLN A 4 -6.94 31.18 1.60
N ILE A 5 -6.99 32.34 2.27
CA ILE A 5 -6.79 32.42 3.72
C ILE A 5 -8.04 31.92 4.46
N GLY A 6 -9.24 32.20 3.94
CA GLY A 6 -10.50 31.73 4.53
C GLY A 6 -10.74 30.22 4.40
N LEU A 7 -10.28 29.59 3.31
CA LEU A 7 -10.38 28.13 3.13
C LEU A 7 -9.44 27.35 4.06
N LYS A 8 -8.29 27.94 4.43
CA LYS A 8 -7.36 27.33 5.39
C LYS A 8 -7.89 27.35 6.82
N SER A 9 -8.56 28.43 7.25
CA SER A 9 -9.08 28.51 8.63
C SER A 9 -10.30 27.61 8.87
N VAL A 10 -11.18 27.47 7.88
CA VAL A 10 -12.35 26.59 7.96
C VAL A 10 -11.93 25.12 8.01
N ARG A 11 -10.96 24.70 7.18
CA ARG A 11 -10.38 23.35 7.23
C ARG A 11 -9.70 23.04 8.56
N ALA A 12 -8.98 24.01 9.14
CA ALA A 12 -8.36 23.83 10.46
C ALA A 12 -9.41 23.56 11.55
N SER A 13 -10.53 24.30 11.54
CA SER A 13 -11.59 24.09 12.54
C SER A 13 -12.33 22.75 12.39
N GLU A 14 -12.54 22.29 11.16
CA GLU A 14 -13.23 21.03 10.87
C GLU A 14 -12.31 19.82 11.13
N GLU A 15 -11.00 19.98 10.91
CA GLU A 15 -9.98 18.99 11.29
C GLU A 15 -9.80 18.87 12.80
N ASP A 16 -9.72 19.99 13.53
CA ASP A 16 -9.63 19.97 15.00
C ASP A 16 -10.88 19.31 15.60
N LEU A 17 -12.06 19.57 15.03
CA LEU A 17 -13.30 18.93 15.45
C LEU A 17 -13.29 17.42 15.16
N ASN A 18 -12.83 17.01 13.98
CA ASN A 18 -12.69 15.59 13.63
C ASN A 18 -11.67 14.88 14.52
N ASP A 19 -10.57 15.55 14.88
CA ASP A 19 -9.52 15.00 15.74
C ASP A 19 -9.99 14.86 17.20
N ILE A 20 -10.80 15.81 17.68
CA ILE A 20 -11.48 15.74 18.99
C ILE A 20 -12.51 14.62 18.99
N ILE A 21 -13.38 14.54 17.97
CA ILE A 21 -14.39 13.49 17.83
C ILE A 21 -13.73 12.11 17.73
N LEU A 22 -12.62 12.00 16.97
CA LEU A 22 -11.85 10.77 16.90
C LEU A 22 -11.30 10.42 18.28
N THR A 23 -10.69 11.38 18.98
CA THR A 23 -10.10 11.18 20.30
C THR A 23 -11.14 10.74 21.33
N ASP A 24 -12.31 11.37 21.38
CA ASP A 24 -13.38 11.05 22.33
C ASP A 24 -14.08 9.73 21.98
N THR A 25 -14.33 9.47 20.70
CA THR A 25 -14.91 8.20 20.26
C THR A 25 -13.95 7.04 20.55
N PHE A 26 -12.64 7.27 20.35
CA PHE A 26 -11.61 6.29 20.60
C PHE A 26 -11.42 6.08 22.10
N ARG A 27 -11.31 7.14 22.91
CA ARG A 27 -11.23 7.04 24.37
C ARG A 27 -12.44 6.33 24.96
N ASN A 28 -13.66 6.69 24.54
CA ASN A 28 -14.87 6.01 25.00
C ASN A 28 -14.94 4.54 24.55
N LYS A 29 -14.40 4.18 23.38
CA LYS A 29 -14.28 2.77 22.96
C LYS A 29 -13.18 2.05 23.73
N VAL A 30 -12.08 2.72 24.04
CA VAL A 30 -10.97 2.19 24.85
C VAL A 30 -11.40 1.94 26.29
N GLU A 31 -12.24 2.79 26.86
CA GLU A 31 -12.79 2.62 28.21
C GLU A 31 -13.88 1.54 28.27
N LYS A 32 -14.66 1.36 27.21
CA LYS A 32 -15.77 0.38 27.17
C LYS A 32 -15.33 -1.04 26.80
N GLN A 33 -14.29 -1.20 25.99
CA GLN A 33 -13.75 -2.52 25.66
C GLN A 33 -12.72 -2.91 26.73
N ASN A 34 -12.79 -4.17 27.19
CA ASN A 34 -11.80 -4.72 28.11
C ASN A 34 -10.50 -5.04 27.35
N TRP A 35 -9.85 -4.01 26.81
CA TRP A 35 -8.61 -4.16 26.05
C TRP A 35 -7.54 -4.79 26.94
N ALA A 36 -6.80 -5.73 26.36
CA ALA A 36 -5.64 -6.31 26.99
C ALA A 36 -4.61 -5.23 27.36
N GLU A 37 -3.86 -5.49 28.43
CA GLU A 37 -2.97 -4.56 29.12
C GLU A 37 -2.02 -3.81 28.17
N TYR A 38 -1.34 -4.53 27.27
CA TYR A 38 -0.37 -3.94 26.34
C TYR A 38 -1.01 -3.06 25.26
N THR A 39 -2.28 -3.26 24.94
CA THR A 39 -3.00 -2.35 24.02
C THR A 39 -3.14 -0.97 24.67
N LYS A 40 -3.49 -0.94 25.96
CA LYS A 40 -3.66 0.31 26.70
C LYS A 40 -2.32 1.05 26.81
N GLU A 41 -1.26 0.33 27.15
CA GLU A 41 0.10 0.86 27.21
C GLU A 41 0.54 1.48 25.87
N GLY A 42 0.34 0.77 24.75
CA GLY A 42 0.67 1.29 23.42
C GLY A 42 -0.14 2.54 23.05
N VAL A 43 -1.43 2.58 23.40
CA VAL A 43 -2.29 3.76 23.19
C VAL A 43 -1.85 4.94 24.08
N GLU A 44 -1.42 4.68 25.31
CA GLU A 44 -0.86 5.71 26.20
C GLU A 44 0.40 6.33 25.61
N TYR A 45 1.36 5.50 25.16
CA TYR A 45 2.56 5.99 24.47
C TYR A 45 2.23 6.77 23.20
N TYR A 46 1.21 6.35 22.44
CA TYR A 46 0.73 7.11 21.28
C TYR A 46 0.27 8.52 21.67
N TYR A 47 -0.50 8.69 22.75
CA TYR A 47 -0.95 10.02 23.18
C TYR A 47 0.21 10.88 23.70
N LEU A 48 1.13 10.30 24.48
CA LEU A 48 2.34 11.00 24.93
C LEU A 48 3.21 11.45 23.76
N LEU A 49 3.39 10.58 22.75
CA LEU A 49 4.10 10.90 21.52
C LEU A 49 3.42 12.05 20.77
N ARG A 50 2.09 11.99 20.62
CA ARG A 50 1.31 13.03 19.95
C ARG A 50 1.48 14.39 20.64
N ASP A 51 1.45 14.42 21.96
CA ASP A 51 1.64 15.66 22.71
C ASP A 51 3.08 16.19 22.60
N GLU A 52 4.08 15.32 22.63
CA GLU A 52 5.48 15.69 22.40
C GLU A 52 5.70 16.30 21.01
N LEU A 53 5.17 15.65 19.96
CA LEU A 53 5.26 16.13 18.58
C LEU A 53 4.55 17.48 18.35
N LYS A 54 3.56 17.83 19.19
CA LYS A 54 2.91 19.14 19.14
C LYS A 54 3.84 20.25 19.65
N ILE A 55 4.59 19.97 20.72
CA ILE A 55 5.48 20.94 21.39
C ILE A 55 6.70 21.26 20.51
N ASP A 56 7.35 20.25 19.95
CA ASP A 56 8.59 20.43 19.18
C ASP A 56 8.33 20.97 17.76
N THR A 57 9.07 21.99 17.33
CA THR A 57 8.83 22.68 16.05
C THR A 57 9.91 22.51 14.98
N LEU A 58 11.12 22.04 15.33
CA LEU A 58 12.25 22.07 14.41
C LEU A 58 12.82 20.69 14.05
N TYR A 59 12.86 19.76 15.02
CA TYR A 59 13.42 18.41 14.82
C TYR A 59 12.67 17.39 15.66
N GLU A 60 12.64 16.13 15.19
CA GLU A 60 12.11 15.03 15.99
C GLU A 60 13.04 14.77 17.18
N SER A 61 12.57 15.13 18.39
CA SER A 61 13.34 14.96 19.62
C SER A 61 13.65 13.49 19.90
N HIS A 62 14.74 13.24 20.63
CA HIS A 62 15.09 11.88 21.07
C HIS A 62 13.95 11.28 21.92
N LYS A 63 13.24 12.11 22.68
CA LYS A 63 12.09 11.69 23.47
C LYS A 63 10.93 11.25 22.58
N ALA A 64 10.61 11.97 21.50
CA ALA A 64 9.61 11.53 20.53
C ALA A 64 10.00 10.19 19.88
N LYS A 65 11.28 10.00 19.51
CA LYS A 65 11.76 8.71 18.97
C LYS A 65 11.62 7.54 19.96
N ASP A 66 11.97 7.77 21.22
CA ASP A 66 11.83 6.79 22.30
C ASP A 66 10.35 6.43 22.56
N LEU A 67 9.47 7.43 22.62
CA LEU A 67 8.03 7.21 22.76
C LEU A 67 7.44 6.44 21.58
N TYR A 68 7.86 6.77 20.35
CA TYR A 68 7.46 6.03 19.16
C TYR A 68 7.91 4.56 19.23
N GLN A 69 9.14 4.30 19.64
CA GLN A 69 9.65 2.93 19.78
C GLN A 69 8.88 2.14 20.85
N LYS A 70 8.67 2.71 22.03
CA LYS A 70 7.89 2.08 23.11
C LYS A 70 6.47 1.77 22.67
N MET A 71 5.83 2.69 21.96
CA MET A 71 4.52 2.47 21.34
C MET A 71 4.54 1.25 20.39
N GLU A 72 5.52 1.16 19.47
CA GLU A 72 5.62 0.00 18.56
C GLU A 72 5.84 -1.31 19.32
N GLU A 73 6.69 -1.31 20.35
CA GLU A 73 7.00 -2.50 21.13
C GLU A 73 5.78 -3.02 21.90
N SER A 74 5.00 -2.14 22.54
CA SER A 74 3.77 -2.53 23.25
C SER A 74 2.73 -3.11 22.28
N PHE A 75 2.55 -2.48 21.12
CA PHE A 75 1.64 -2.99 20.10
C PHE A 75 2.08 -4.33 19.49
N GLU A 76 3.37 -4.52 19.26
CA GLU A 76 3.90 -5.79 18.75
C GLU A 76 3.75 -6.91 19.79
N ARG A 77 4.03 -6.65 21.07
CA ARG A 77 3.78 -7.62 22.16
C ARG A 77 2.32 -8.03 22.23
N GLN A 78 1.42 -7.06 22.14
CA GLN A 78 -0.01 -7.33 22.11
C GLN A 78 -0.41 -8.18 20.89
N LEU A 79 0.13 -7.87 19.72
CA LEU A 79 -0.12 -8.64 18.50
C LEU A 79 0.33 -10.10 18.67
N GLN A 80 1.51 -10.32 19.24
CA GLN A 80 2.03 -11.67 19.51
C GLN A 80 1.14 -12.45 20.47
N LEU A 81 0.57 -11.79 21.49
CA LEU A 81 -0.40 -12.42 22.40
C LEU A 81 -1.71 -12.78 21.71
N TYR A 82 -2.22 -11.92 20.82
CA TYR A 82 -3.37 -12.30 20.00
C TYR A 82 -3.04 -13.52 19.14
N LEU A 83 -1.92 -13.50 18.43
CA LEU A 83 -1.52 -14.59 17.52
C LEU A 83 -1.27 -15.92 18.25
N SER A 84 -0.67 -15.91 19.44
CA SER A 84 -0.44 -17.13 20.24
C SER A 84 -1.75 -17.71 20.78
N ASN A 85 -2.72 -16.86 21.12
CA ASN A 85 -4.01 -17.26 21.67
C ASN A 85 -5.02 -17.70 20.60
N ILE A 86 -4.73 -17.56 19.30
CA ILE A 86 -5.67 -17.94 18.21
C ILE A 86 -5.93 -19.45 18.14
N ARG A 87 -5.02 -20.32 18.62
CA ARG A 87 -5.13 -21.79 18.52
C ARG A 87 -6.18 -22.47 19.43
N GLY A 88 -7.27 -21.80 19.81
CA GLY A 88 -8.31 -22.34 20.69
C GLY A 88 -9.74 -22.25 20.14
N TYR A 89 -10.68 -22.97 20.76
CA TYR A 89 -12.13 -22.90 20.48
C TYR A 89 -12.62 -21.44 20.46
N ASN A 90 -13.47 -21.09 19.47
CA ASN A 90 -13.93 -19.73 19.08
C ASN A 90 -12.97 -18.88 18.22
N GLU A 91 -12.44 -19.45 17.13
CA GLU A 91 -11.65 -18.71 16.13
C GLU A 91 -12.39 -17.47 15.60
N GLY A 92 -13.70 -17.55 15.34
CA GLY A 92 -14.45 -16.44 14.73
C GLY A 92 -14.41 -15.12 15.53
N GLU A 93 -14.58 -15.18 16.85
CA GLU A 93 -14.61 -14.01 17.73
C GLU A 93 -13.22 -13.38 17.87
N LYS A 94 -12.18 -14.21 18.06
CA LYS A 94 -10.78 -13.75 18.12
C LYS A 94 -10.30 -13.10 16.84
N TYR A 95 -10.77 -13.58 15.67
CA TYR A 95 -10.44 -12.95 14.40
C TYR A 95 -11.07 -11.55 14.27
N LEU A 96 -12.26 -11.33 14.83
CA LEU A 96 -12.90 -10.01 14.87
C LEU A 96 -12.14 -9.06 15.80
N GLU A 97 -11.76 -9.52 17.00
CA GLU A 97 -10.93 -8.73 17.92
C GLU A 97 -9.60 -8.34 17.28
N LEU A 98 -8.95 -9.27 16.58
CA LEU A 98 -7.71 -9.01 15.87
C LEU A 98 -7.91 -8.01 14.73
N ALA A 99 -9.00 -8.13 13.97
CA ALA A 99 -9.38 -7.16 12.94
C ALA A 99 -9.58 -5.75 13.52
N ASP A 100 -10.26 -5.63 14.66
CA ASP A 100 -10.47 -4.38 15.38
C ASP A 100 -9.15 -3.80 15.91
N PHE A 101 -8.26 -4.66 16.41
CA PHE A 101 -6.91 -4.26 16.80
C PHE A 101 -6.11 -3.72 15.60
N TYR A 102 -6.09 -4.41 14.47
CA TYR A 102 -5.45 -3.89 13.25
C TYR A 102 -6.03 -2.54 12.79
N LEU A 103 -7.34 -2.35 12.93
CA LEU A 103 -8.01 -1.08 12.61
C LEU A 103 -7.65 0.04 13.60
N LEU A 104 -7.48 -0.29 14.88
CA LEU A 104 -6.99 0.62 15.92
C LEU A 104 -5.60 1.16 15.55
N MET A 105 -4.70 0.24 15.23
CA MET A 105 -3.32 0.51 14.83
C MET A 105 -3.26 1.39 13.59
N GLU A 106 -4.05 1.06 12.56
CA GLU A 106 -4.17 1.87 11.36
C GLU A 106 -4.51 3.33 11.68
N LYS A 107 -5.45 3.57 12.61
CA LYS A 107 -5.86 4.93 13.00
C LYS A 107 -4.76 5.67 13.75
N CYS A 108 -4.09 5.02 14.70
CA CYS A 108 -2.97 5.61 15.44
C CYS A 108 -1.86 6.06 14.47
N TYR A 109 -1.39 5.17 13.60
CA TYR A 109 -0.36 5.52 12.63
C TYR A 109 -0.83 6.52 11.57
N GLY A 110 -2.10 6.49 11.18
CA GLY A 110 -2.69 7.50 10.31
C GLY A 110 -2.70 8.89 10.93
N SER A 111 -3.00 9.01 12.22
CA SER A 111 -2.90 10.28 12.92
C SER A 111 -1.45 10.75 13.05
N LEU A 112 -0.51 9.85 13.35
CA LEU A 112 0.91 10.20 13.46
C LEU A 112 1.47 10.69 12.12
N GLU A 113 1.13 10.02 11.02
CA GLU A 113 1.53 10.45 9.68
C GLU A 113 1.12 11.90 9.40
N VAL A 114 -0.12 12.28 9.69
CA VAL A 114 -0.60 13.67 9.51
C VAL A 114 0.17 14.65 10.39
N ILE A 115 0.48 14.28 11.63
CA ILE A 115 1.25 15.14 12.56
C ILE A 115 2.69 15.31 12.05
N TYR A 116 3.34 14.23 11.66
CA TYR A 116 4.70 14.24 11.12
C TYR A 116 4.79 15.04 9.82
N ASP A 117 3.82 14.87 8.92
CA ASP A 117 3.73 15.61 7.66
C ASP A 117 3.54 17.11 7.89
N LYS A 118 2.66 17.50 8.83
CA LYS A 118 2.47 18.91 9.24
C LYS A 118 3.72 19.57 9.83
N LYS A 119 4.67 18.78 10.32
CA LYS A 119 5.94 19.24 10.92
C LYS A 119 7.13 19.08 9.97
N ASP A 120 6.90 18.71 8.70
CA ASP A 120 7.94 18.41 7.71
C ASP A 120 8.92 17.31 8.15
N PHE A 121 8.50 16.41 9.04
CA PHE A 121 9.29 15.26 9.48
C PHE A 121 9.12 14.09 8.51
N ILE A 122 9.73 14.23 7.33
CA ILE A 122 9.56 13.35 6.17
C ILE A 122 9.75 11.86 6.52
N ASP A 123 10.82 11.52 7.25
CA ASP A 123 11.12 10.13 7.61
C ASP A 123 10.08 9.54 8.57
N GLY A 124 9.63 10.33 9.56
CA GLY A 124 8.60 9.94 10.51
C GLY A 124 7.24 9.75 9.85
N ALA A 125 6.87 10.65 8.93
CA ALA A 125 5.64 10.59 8.14
C ALA A 125 5.65 9.34 7.26
N LYS A 126 6.75 9.10 6.54
CA LYS A 126 6.94 7.92 5.69
C LYS A 126 6.86 6.62 6.47
N ARG A 127 7.56 6.52 7.60
CA ARG A 127 7.53 5.33 8.47
C ARG A 127 6.10 5.05 8.98
N SER A 128 5.40 6.09 9.43
CA SER A 128 4.02 5.99 9.92
C SER A 128 3.06 5.56 8.79
N TYR A 129 3.23 6.12 7.58
CA TYR A 129 2.47 5.73 6.40
C TYR A 129 2.68 4.25 6.02
N GLU A 130 3.92 3.77 6.02
CA GLU A 130 4.22 2.36 5.71
C GLU A 130 3.57 1.41 6.72
N LYS A 131 3.66 1.74 8.02
CA LYS A 131 3.00 0.99 9.09
C LYS A 131 1.48 1.02 8.93
N LYS A 132 0.87 2.20 8.72
CA LYS A 132 -0.56 2.38 8.45
C LYS A 132 -1.04 1.46 7.32
N MET A 133 -0.36 1.47 6.18
CA MET A 133 -0.74 0.64 5.03
C MET A 133 -0.61 -0.86 5.31
N ASN A 134 0.40 -1.25 6.09
CA ASN A 134 0.56 -2.65 6.50
C ASN A 134 -0.58 -3.11 7.42
N TYR A 135 -0.93 -2.33 8.45
CA TYR A 135 -2.05 -2.66 9.33
C TYR A 135 -3.39 -2.67 8.59
N ARG A 136 -3.61 -1.73 7.66
CA ARG A 136 -4.79 -1.73 6.77
C ARG A 136 -4.90 -2.99 5.94
N LYS A 137 -3.79 -3.42 5.31
CA LYS A 137 -3.72 -4.66 4.54
C LYS A 137 -4.16 -5.84 5.42
N PHE A 138 -3.55 -6.01 6.59
CA PHE A 138 -3.92 -7.11 7.50
C PHE A 138 -5.36 -7.00 8.01
N SER A 139 -5.84 -5.79 8.31
CA SER A 139 -7.25 -5.60 8.67
C SER A 139 -8.18 -6.16 7.59
N TYR A 140 -7.92 -5.91 6.30
CA TYR A 140 -8.72 -6.50 5.21
C TYR A 140 -8.66 -8.02 5.14
N PHE A 141 -7.51 -8.62 5.45
CA PHE A 141 -7.37 -10.07 5.53
C PHE A 141 -8.30 -10.66 6.60
N PHE A 142 -8.26 -10.11 7.82
CA PHE A 142 -9.07 -10.60 8.93
C PHE A 142 -10.57 -10.33 8.74
N HIS A 143 -10.95 -9.25 8.04
CA HIS A 143 -12.32 -8.99 7.61
C HIS A 143 -12.77 -9.84 6.40
N ARG A 144 -11.97 -10.80 5.94
CA ARG A 144 -12.25 -11.67 4.77
C ARG A 144 -12.45 -10.90 3.45
N LYS A 145 -11.91 -9.67 3.35
CA LYS A 145 -11.95 -8.84 2.12
C LYS A 145 -10.71 -9.13 1.27
N TYR A 146 -10.59 -10.37 0.78
CA TYR A 146 -9.39 -10.87 0.10
C TYR A 146 -8.99 -10.08 -1.15
N LEU A 147 -9.97 -9.58 -1.91
CA LEU A 147 -9.68 -8.79 -3.11
C LEU A 147 -8.92 -7.50 -2.76
N ARG A 148 -9.42 -6.76 -1.75
CA ARG A 148 -8.74 -5.55 -1.25
C ARG A 148 -7.39 -5.89 -0.63
N TRP A 149 -7.32 -6.97 0.16
CA TRP A 149 -6.04 -7.43 0.70
C TRP A 149 -5.01 -7.69 -0.41
N PHE A 150 -5.43 -8.35 -1.49
CA PHE A 150 -4.58 -8.65 -2.64
C PHE A 150 -4.12 -7.37 -3.36
N GLU A 151 -5.01 -6.39 -3.54
CA GLU A 151 -4.64 -5.07 -4.09
C GLU A 151 -3.52 -4.42 -3.26
N TYR A 152 -3.66 -4.37 -1.93
CA TYR A 152 -2.62 -3.81 -1.05
C TYR A 152 -1.33 -4.62 -1.04
N PHE A 153 -1.43 -5.95 -1.07
CA PHE A 153 -0.28 -6.83 -1.18
C PHE A 153 0.48 -6.60 -2.50
N PHE A 154 -0.25 -6.48 -3.61
CA PHE A 154 0.31 -6.16 -4.91
C PHE A 154 1.00 -4.79 -4.89
N LEU A 155 0.34 -3.76 -4.35
CA LEU A 155 0.93 -2.42 -4.23
C LEU A 155 2.19 -2.40 -3.35
N GLU A 156 2.21 -3.16 -2.26
CA GLU A 156 3.39 -3.30 -1.41
C GLU A 156 4.59 -3.88 -2.17
N LYS A 157 4.37 -5.00 -2.88
CA LYS A 157 5.44 -5.69 -3.59
C LYS A 157 5.95 -4.91 -4.79
N THR A 158 5.05 -4.27 -5.54
CA THR A 158 5.39 -3.60 -6.79
C THR A 158 5.93 -2.18 -6.59
N THR A 159 5.38 -1.40 -5.67
CA THR A 159 5.71 0.04 -5.53
C THR A 159 6.14 0.45 -4.12
N LYS A 160 6.10 -0.46 -3.13
CA LYS A 160 6.20 -0.12 -1.70
C LYS A 160 5.17 0.95 -1.30
N TYR A 161 3.90 0.73 -1.68
CA TYR A 161 2.80 1.69 -1.47
C TYR A 161 3.02 3.06 -2.13
N GLY A 162 3.70 3.05 -3.27
CA GLY A 162 3.97 4.21 -4.12
C GLY A 162 5.18 5.06 -3.74
N ASP A 163 6.12 4.51 -2.96
CA ASP A 163 7.33 5.21 -2.54
C ASP A 163 8.51 5.00 -3.50
N SER A 164 8.58 3.85 -4.19
CA SER A 164 9.75 3.49 -5.00
C SER A 164 9.44 3.39 -6.49
N PHE A 165 9.75 4.46 -7.22
CA PHE A 165 9.68 4.50 -8.70
C PHE A 165 10.53 3.42 -9.36
N LEU A 166 11.72 3.14 -8.80
CA LEU A 166 12.61 2.13 -9.35
C LEU A 166 12.01 0.72 -9.29
N ARG A 167 11.37 0.37 -8.16
CA ARG A 167 10.68 -0.93 -8.02
C ARG A 167 9.56 -1.07 -9.03
N TRP A 168 8.85 0.03 -9.30
CA TRP A 168 7.81 0.05 -10.32
C TRP A 168 8.37 -0.21 -11.72
N GLY A 169 9.44 0.49 -12.10
CA GLY A 169 10.13 0.26 -13.38
C GLY A 169 10.62 -1.18 -13.54
N VAL A 170 11.20 -1.77 -12.49
CA VAL A 170 11.61 -3.19 -12.48
C VAL A 170 10.41 -4.12 -12.62
N THR A 171 9.29 -3.81 -11.97
CA THR A 171 8.06 -4.61 -12.06
C THR A 171 7.48 -4.58 -13.47
N SER A 172 7.41 -3.40 -14.10
CA SER A 172 6.97 -3.27 -15.49
C SER A 172 7.88 -4.03 -16.45
N LEU A 173 9.21 -3.96 -16.26
CA LEU A 173 10.17 -4.72 -17.05
C LEU A 173 9.98 -6.24 -16.87
N ALA A 174 9.80 -6.71 -15.63
CA ALA A 174 9.53 -8.11 -15.34
C ALA A 174 8.21 -8.59 -15.97
N PHE A 175 7.17 -7.76 -15.96
CA PHE A 175 5.91 -8.05 -16.64
C PHE A 175 6.09 -8.16 -18.16
N THR A 176 6.83 -7.24 -18.79
CA THR A 176 7.19 -7.33 -20.21
C THR A 176 7.92 -8.63 -20.54
N LEU A 177 8.90 -9.01 -19.72
CA LEU A 177 9.66 -10.26 -19.89
C LEU A 177 8.75 -11.49 -19.76
N LEU A 178 7.81 -11.48 -18.81
CA LEU A 178 6.85 -12.57 -18.63
C LEU A 178 5.94 -12.72 -19.86
N CYS A 179 5.43 -11.60 -20.42
CA CYS A 179 4.67 -11.63 -21.66
C CYS A 179 5.51 -12.13 -22.85
N ALA A 180 6.77 -11.71 -22.95
CA ALA A 180 7.69 -12.14 -24.00
C ALA A 180 7.92 -13.65 -23.96
N ILE A 181 8.14 -14.21 -22.77
CA ILE A 181 8.24 -15.66 -22.56
C ILE A 181 6.92 -16.35 -22.95
N GLY A 182 5.77 -15.75 -22.60
CA GLY A 182 4.46 -16.26 -22.99
C GLY A 182 4.29 -16.38 -24.52
N PHE A 183 4.65 -15.34 -25.27
CA PHE A 183 4.62 -15.39 -26.74
C PHE A 183 5.60 -16.40 -27.31
N PHE A 184 6.81 -16.48 -26.76
CA PHE A 184 7.79 -17.49 -27.18
C PHE A 184 7.25 -18.91 -26.98
N VAL A 185 6.70 -19.23 -25.80
CA VAL A 185 6.12 -20.54 -25.51
C VAL A 185 4.95 -20.84 -26.44
N PHE A 186 4.09 -19.86 -26.73
CA PHE A 186 2.99 -20.05 -27.68
C PHE A 186 3.47 -20.36 -29.09
N ASP A 187 4.48 -19.66 -29.60
CA ASP A 187 5.05 -19.95 -30.93
C ASP A 187 5.73 -21.33 -30.95
N GLN A 188 6.38 -21.78 -29.87
CA GLN A 188 6.98 -23.13 -29.78
C GLN A 188 5.96 -24.26 -29.81
N ILE A 189 4.73 -24.03 -29.33
CA ILE A 189 3.65 -25.04 -29.33
C ILE A 189 2.96 -25.10 -30.70
N GLN A 190 3.08 -24.06 -31.53
CA GLN A 190 2.44 -24.02 -32.85
C GLN A 190 3.26 -24.80 -33.89
N PRO A 191 2.68 -25.85 -34.51
CA PRO A 191 3.40 -26.68 -35.48
C PRO A 191 3.62 -26.00 -36.83
N ASP A 192 2.77 -25.04 -37.18
CA ASP A 192 2.82 -24.34 -38.47
C ASP A 192 3.39 -22.93 -38.30
N MET A 193 4.52 -22.69 -38.98
CA MET A 193 5.26 -21.43 -39.01
C MET A 193 4.41 -20.26 -39.54
N ALA A 194 3.34 -20.54 -40.30
CA ALA A 194 2.41 -19.51 -40.76
C ALA A 194 1.71 -18.80 -39.60
N PHE A 195 1.47 -19.50 -38.48
CA PHE A 195 0.79 -18.98 -37.30
C PHE A 195 1.72 -18.40 -36.23
N HIS A 196 3.03 -18.47 -36.44
CA HIS A 196 3.99 -17.84 -35.54
C HIS A 196 3.81 -16.33 -35.55
N THR A 197 3.88 -15.75 -34.35
CA THR A 197 3.85 -14.31 -34.11
C THR A 197 5.11 -13.67 -34.72
N ILE A 198 6.24 -14.35 -34.59
CA ILE A 198 7.54 -13.89 -35.12
C ILE A 198 8.16 -14.99 -35.99
N GLN A 199 8.31 -14.74 -37.28
CA GLN A 199 8.93 -15.68 -38.21
C GLN A 199 10.45 -15.67 -38.03
N ASN A 200 11.04 -16.81 -37.68
CA ASN A 200 12.48 -16.97 -37.42
C ASN A 200 13.04 -16.00 -36.35
N GLY A 201 12.21 -15.63 -35.37
CA GLY A 201 12.57 -14.64 -34.35
C GLY A 201 13.54 -15.14 -33.29
N HIS A 202 14.45 -14.27 -32.87
CA HIS A 202 15.24 -14.43 -31.66
C HIS A 202 14.41 -14.06 -30.42
N LEU A 203 14.86 -14.49 -29.23
CA LEU A 203 14.20 -14.16 -27.96
C LEU A 203 14.04 -12.65 -27.75
N TYR A 204 14.96 -11.86 -28.29
CA TYR A 204 14.90 -10.40 -28.24
C TYR A 204 13.69 -9.83 -29.00
N ASP A 205 13.27 -10.45 -30.11
CA ASP A 205 12.14 -9.97 -30.92
C ASP A 205 10.82 -10.10 -30.14
N TYR A 206 10.68 -11.15 -29.33
CA TYR A 206 9.52 -11.33 -28.44
C TYR A 206 9.51 -10.29 -27.31
N PHE A 207 10.68 -9.94 -26.78
CA PHE A 207 10.81 -8.86 -25.80
C PHE A 207 10.46 -7.50 -26.41
N TYR A 208 10.96 -7.22 -27.61
CA TYR A 208 10.64 -6.01 -28.36
C TYR A 208 9.14 -5.91 -28.67
N PHE A 209 8.53 -6.98 -29.20
CA PHE A 209 7.09 -7.06 -29.43
C PHE A 209 6.28 -6.80 -28.16
N SER A 210 6.70 -7.40 -27.05
CA SER A 210 6.07 -7.18 -25.74
C SER A 210 6.20 -5.73 -25.27
N MET A 211 7.36 -5.10 -25.45
CA MET A 211 7.58 -3.71 -25.07
C MET A 211 6.69 -2.76 -25.89
N GLN A 212 6.57 -2.99 -27.20
CA GLN A 212 5.70 -2.20 -28.08
C GLN A 212 4.23 -2.31 -27.69
N ASN A 213 3.75 -3.53 -27.38
CA ASN A 213 2.37 -3.74 -26.95
C ASN A 213 2.10 -3.15 -25.56
N LEU A 214 3.02 -3.30 -24.61
CA LEU A 214 2.88 -2.71 -23.27
C LEU A 214 2.76 -1.18 -23.34
N THR A 215 3.57 -0.55 -24.18
CA THR A 215 3.55 0.90 -24.40
C THR A 215 2.47 1.35 -25.37
N SER A 216 1.71 0.41 -25.94
CA SER A 216 0.69 0.66 -26.97
C SER A 216 1.23 1.41 -28.21
N LEU A 217 2.53 1.28 -28.50
CA LEU A 217 3.17 1.93 -29.66
C LEU A 217 2.80 1.22 -30.96
N GLY A 218 2.75 -0.12 -30.94
CA GLY A 218 2.20 -0.95 -32.01
C GLY A 218 2.75 -0.66 -33.42
N ALA A 219 4.07 -0.80 -33.62
CA ALA A 219 4.70 -0.50 -34.92
C ALA A 219 4.18 -1.38 -36.07
N GLY A 220 3.61 -2.54 -35.76
CA GLY A 220 2.97 -3.43 -36.74
C GLY A 220 3.92 -4.42 -37.42
N ASP A 221 5.21 -4.40 -37.08
CA ASP A 221 6.21 -5.32 -37.64
C ASP A 221 5.93 -6.79 -37.29
N PHE A 222 5.36 -7.03 -36.11
CA PHE A 222 4.94 -8.34 -35.63
C PHE A 222 3.46 -8.32 -35.29
N LEU A 223 2.76 -9.42 -35.60
CA LEU A 223 1.31 -9.52 -35.43
C LEU A 223 0.95 -10.85 -34.79
N ALA A 224 0.11 -10.80 -33.75
CA ALA A 224 -0.45 -12.00 -33.14
C ALA A 224 -1.46 -12.66 -34.10
N LYS A 225 -1.13 -13.84 -34.59
CA LYS A 225 -1.97 -14.56 -35.56
C LYS A 225 -2.95 -15.53 -34.91
N THR A 226 -2.52 -16.21 -33.86
CA THR A 226 -3.35 -17.19 -33.12
C THR A 226 -4.33 -16.50 -32.18
N PHE A 227 -5.44 -17.18 -31.85
CA PHE A 227 -6.41 -16.69 -30.86
C PHE A 227 -5.76 -16.48 -29.49
N LEU A 228 -4.91 -17.41 -29.04
CA LEU A 228 -4.21 -17.31 -27.76
C LEU A 228 -3.22 -16.14 -27.72
N ALA A 229 -2.45 -15.92 -28.78
CA ALA A 229 -1.55 -14.77 -28.86
C ALA A 229 -2.34 -13.45 -28.86
N LYS A 230 -3.47 -13.38 -29.59
CA LYS A 230 -4.34 -12.19 -29.57
C LYS A 230 -4.89 -11.90 -28.18
N MET A 231 -5.36 -12.91 -27.47
CA MET A 231 -5.79 -12.78 -26.07
C MET A 231 -4.68 -12.26 -25.16
N LEU A 232 -3.44 -12.76 -25.32
CA LEU A 232 -2.29 -12.30 -24.55
C LEU A 232 -1.91 -10.85 -24.86
N VAL A 233 -1.95 -10.43 -26.14
CA VAL A 233 -1.75 -9.02 -26.54
C VAL A 233 -2.83 -8.14 -25.90
N THR A 234 -4.10 -8.53 -25.98
CA THR A 234 -5.20 -7.74 -25.38
C THR A 234 -5.02 -7.60 -23.87
N PHE A 235 -4.67 -8.68 -23.18
CA PHE A 235 -4.35 -8.65 -21.76
C PHE A 235 -3.17 -7.72 -21.47
N GLN A 236 -2.09 -7.83 -22.24
CA GLN A 236 -0.90 -7.01 -22.06
C GLN A 236 -1.19 -5.52 -22.25
N VAL A 237 -1.95 -5.13 -23.27
CA VAL A 237 -2.36 -3.74 -23.51
C VAL A 237 -3.21 -3.21 -22.35
N PHE A 238 -4.19 -3.99 -21.88
CA PHE A 238 -5.03 -3.63 -20.75
C PHE A 238 -4.20 -3.37 -19.48
N PHE A 239 -3.28 -4.28 -19.15
CA PHE A 239 -2.38 -4.10 -18.01
C PHE A 239 -1.37 -2.98 -18.24
N GLY A 240 -0.95 -2.71 -19.48
CA GLY A 240 -0.12 -1.57 -19.85
C GLY A 240 -0.76 -0.24 -19.47
N TYR A 241 -2.06 -0.06 -19.75
CA TYR A 241 -2.80 1.14 -19.34
C TYR A 241 -2.92 1.26 -17.82
N ILE A 242 -3.22 0.16 -17.12
CA ILE A 242 -3.24 0.14 -15.65
C ILE A 242 -1.87 0.54 -15.11
N MET A 243 -0.80 0.00 -15.69
CA MET A 243 0.55 0.27 -15.25
C MET A 243 0.97 1.73 -15.50
N LEU A 244 0.56 2.30 -16.63
CA LEU A 244 0.77 3.70 -16.96
C LEU A 244 -0.01 4.63 -16.01
N GLY A 245 -1.26 4.30 -15.67
CA GLY A 245 -2.04 5.07 -14.70
C GLY A 245 -1.39 5.10 -13.31
N MET A 246 -0.89 3.95 -12.84
CA MET A 246 -0.09 3.89 -11.61
C MET A 246 1.17 4.73 -11.72
N PHE A 247 1.91 4.63 -12.83
CA PHE A 247 3.11 5.43 -13.07
C PHE A 247 2.85 6.94 -12.97
N ILE A 248 1.78 7.43 -13.59
CA ILE A 248 1.38 8.84 -13.51
C ILE A 248 1.07 9.25 -12.07
N THR A 249 0.37 8.39 -11.32
CA THR A 249 0.05 8.64 -9.90
C THR A 249 1.33 8.74 -9.04
N LEU A 250 2.34 7.91 -9.32
CA LEU A 250 3.64 7.98 -8.64
C LEU A 250 4.39 9.26 -8.96
N LEU A 251 4.34 9.73 -10.21
CA LEU A 251 4.95 11.00 -10.60
C LEU A 251 4.26 12.17 -9.88
N GLN A 252 2.93 12.19 -9.85
CA GLN A 252 2.15 13.23 -9.16
C GLN A 252 2.44 13.31 -7.66
N LYS A 253 2.75 12.17 -7.01
CA LYS A 253 3.09 12.16 -5.58
C LYS A 253 4.49 12.75 -5.30
N LYS A 254 5.37 12.78 -6.30
CA LYS A 254 6.78 13.16 -6.15
C LYS A 254 7.08 14.60 -6.56
N ILE A 255 6.29 15.15 -7.49
CA ILE A 255 6.35 16.55 -7.95
C ILE A 255 5.57 17.43 -6.98
#